data_AF-A0A9E1VCC5-F1
#
_entry.id   AF-A0A9E1VCC5-F1
#
_cell.length_a   1.000
_cell.length_b   1.000
_cell.length_c   1.000
_cell.angle_alpha   90.00
_cell.angle_beta   90.00
_cell.angle_gamma   90.00
#
_symmetry.space_group_name_H-M   'P 1'
#
loop_
_entity.id
_entity.type
_entity.pdbx_description
1 polymer ?
#
loop_
_entity_poly.entity_id
_entity_poly.type
_entity_poly.pdbx_seq_one_letter_code
_entity_poly.pdbx_strand_id
1 'polypeptide(L)'
;MALPSLKLLQVLALATVTSLSTTVLAQPGNSGRRGGGFTSTMSAGGMDPDYMLRDLQRFQVALELSDEQTLLVEQFLRDYDESFREASDASRESVGNSFSSMRGNEDSPEQQRTDELRARSRELREKLDSANSLGDEEGMKELQAKLQSEMESIRDEMREARTEQWQSPERQSAFEDVALLLQDQLRLKRKMRIEFESDLVVILSEDQQLLWPPLERQIIRDRLLPRGRLSGETIDVMSFVDQQEYTDETLITLLPVLEEWDISVTPALTARDEHMIENQGSLMTAMRTMDMTSGLDVMKAQARHAENVRDISGTAIENIVLLLSPEDGEVFNAFAKERSYPRIYRPTRTDRAYKAAMELEGLEEDILQAINELYAALQDEMIYANQRIL
;
A
#
# COMPACT_ATOMS: atom_id res chain seq x y z
N MET A 1 -23.60 27.11 21.19
CA MET A 1 -23.39 25.75 20.64
C MET A 1 -21.88 25.61 20.54
N ALA A 2 -21.28 24.91 21.51
CA ALA A 2 -19.86 25.02 21.85
C ALA A 2 -19.03 24.00 21.06
N LEU A 3 -17.95 24.48 20.45
CA LEU A 3 -16.93 23.73 19.72
C LEU A 3 -16.04 22.95 20.73
N PRO A 4 -15.85 21.64 20.58
CA PRO A 4 -14.75 20.94 21.23
C PRO A 4 -13.46 20.97 20.38
N SER A 5 -12.33 20.83 21.07
CA SER A 5 -10.95 20.58 20.61
C SER A 5 -10.22 21.64 19.76
N LEU A 6 -9.99 22.83 20.36
CA LEU A 6 -8.91 23.76 20.00
C LEU A 6 -7.63 23.59 20.88
N LYS A 7 -7.56 22.52 21.69
CA LYS A 7 -6.61 22.42 22.82
C LYS A 7 -5.23 21.81 22.49
N LEU A 8 -5.13 20.93 21.47
CA LEU A 8 -3.83 20.37 21.06
C LEU A 8 -2.89 21.39 20.40
N LEU A 9 -3.41 22.52 19.94
CA LEU A 9 -2.68 23.51 19.12
C LEU A 9 -1.89 24.54 19.93
N GLN A 10 -2.07 24.64 21.26
CA GLN A 10 -1.49 25.74 22.05
C GLN A 10 -0.27 25.37 22.91
N VAL A 11 0.07 24.09 23.06
CA VAL A 11 1.27 23.68 23.81
C VAL A 11 2.53 23.65 22.94
N LEU A 12 2.36 23.70 21.62
CA LEU A 12 3.41 23.53 20.61
C LEU A 12 3.88 24.84 19.96
N ALA A 13 3.97 25.94 20.70
CA ALA A 13 4.68 27.15 20.24
C ALA A 13 6.21 26.95 20.13
N LEU A 14 6.70 25.70 20.30
CA LEU A 14 8.07 25.26 20.00
C LEU A 14 8.13 24.02 19.08
N ALA A 15 6.99 23.55 18.55
CA ALA A 15 6.93 22.48 17.55
C ALA A 15 5.64 22.59 16.72
N THR A 16 5.58 23.61 15.87
CA THR A 16 4.48 23.82 14.94
C THR A 16 4.62 22.93 13.71
N VAL A 17 3.87 21.83 13.67
CA VAL A 17 3.21 21.37 12.43
C VAL A 17 1.79 20.92 12.76
N THR A 18 0.87 21.60 12.08
CA THR A 18 -0.57 21.51 12.22
C THR A 18 -1.10 20.32 11.42
N SER A 19 -1.67 19.32 12.10
CA SER A 19 -2.44 18.25 11.45
C SER A 19 -3.78 18.80 10.94
N LEU A 20 -3.81 19.27 9.70
CA LEU A 20 -5.06 19.34 8.94
C LEU A 20 -5.51 17.90 8.58
N SER A 21 -6.10 17.22 9.56
CA SER A 21 -6.80 15.95 9.37
C SER A 21 -8.05 16.20 8.52
N THR A 22 -7.92 16.13 7.20
CA THR A 22 -9.08 15.78 6.37
C THR A 22 -9.44 14.35 6.75
N THR A 23 -10.57 14.19 7.45
CA THR A 23 -11.22 12.90 7.67
C THR A 23 -11.68 12.34 6.33
N VAL A 24 -10.73 11.82 5.56
CA VAL A 24 -11.04 10.72 4.64
C VAL A 24 -11.27 9.55 5.56
N LEU A 25 -12.54 9.30 5.89
CA LEU A 25 -12.95 7.97 6.32
C LEU A 25 -12.39 7.02 5.27
N ALA A 26 -11.30 6.35 5.61
CA ALA A 26 -10.81 5.21 4.87
C ALA A 26 -11.88 4.14 5.03
N GLN A 27 -12.94 4.23 4.22
CA GLN A 27 -13.73 3.06 3.88
C GLN A 27 -12.70 2.02 3.46
N PRO A 28 -12.70 0.81 4.05
CA PRO A 28 -11.96 -0.30 3.48
C PRO A 28 -12.59 -0.50 2.10
N GLY A 29 -11.96 0.13 1.11
CA GLY A 29 -12.36 0.05 -0.27
C GLY A 29 -12.28 -1.42 -0.61
N ASN A 30 -13.44 -2.05 -0.64
CA ASN A 30 -13.69 -3.34 -1.26
C ASN A 30 -13.46 -3.17 -2.76
N SER A 31 -12.23 -2.82 -3.15
CA SER A 31 -11.79 -2.81 -4.53
C SER A 31 -11.37 -4.23 -4.84
N GLY A 32 -12.37 -5.02 -5.20
CA GLY A 32 -12.20 -6.29 -5.92
C GLY A 32 -11.58 -6.10 -7.31
N ARG A 33 -10.55 -5.25 -7.46
CA ARG A 33 -9.67 -5.24 -8.63
C ARG A 33 -8.58 -6.28 -8.40
N ARG A 34 -8.98 -7.54 -8.60
CA ARG A 34 -8.09 -8.66 -8.89
C ARG A 34 -7.44 -8.39 -10.25
N GLY A 35 -6.40 -7.56 -10.27
CA GLY A 35 -5.81 -7.04 -11.51
C GLY A 35 -4.58 -6.17 -11.28
N GLY A 36 -3.78 -6.45 -10.26
CA GLY A 36 -2.45 -5.87 -10.11
C GLY A 36 -1.48 -6.57 -11.07
N GLY A 37 -1.61 -6.30 -12.37
CA GLY A 37 -0.66 -6.76 -13.36
C GLY A 37 0.70 -6.10 -13.15
N PHE A 38 1.73 -6.66 -13.80
CA PHE A 38 3.08 -6.12 -13.90
C PHE A 38 3.12 -4.58 -14.10
N THR A 39 2.19 -4.02 -14.89
CA THR A 39 1.99 -2.57 -15.10
C THR A 39 1.65 -1.76 -13.84
N SER A 40 0.88 -2.31 -12.90
CA SER A 40 0.52 -1.63 -11.64
C SER A 40 1.69 -1.58 -10.65
N THR A 41 2.63 -2.52 -10.75
CA THR A 41 3.84 -2.53 -9.92
C THR A 41 4.90 -1.57 -10.47
N MET A 42 4.91 -1.36 -11.79
CA MET A 42 5.85 -0.46 -12.48
C MET A 42 5.48 1.03 -12.44
N SER A 43 4.23 1.37 -12.15
CA SER A 43 3.70 2.74 -12.25
C SER A 43 3.60 3.49 -10.92
N ALA A 44 3.86 2.85 -9.78
CA ALA A 44 3.26 3.25 -8.51
C ALA A 44 3.98 4.34 -7.69
N GLY A 45 5.04 5.00 -8.19
CA GLY A 45 5.73 6.02 -7.39
C GLY A 45 6.44 7.15 -8.14
N GLY A 46 6.98 6.91 -9.34
CA GLY A 46 7.70 7.93 -10.12
C GLY A 46 6.81 8.89 -10.92
N MET A 47 5.53 8.56 -11.11
CA MET A 47 4.63 9.26 -12.04
C MET A 47 3.70 10.27 -11.36
N ASP A 48 3.79 10.38 -10.04
CA ASP A 48 3.02 11.34 -9.24
C ASP A 48 3.98 12.38 -8.65
N PRO A 49 3.57 13.67 -8.63
CA PRO A 49 4.37 14.72 -8.05
C PRO A 49 4.55 14.53 -6.53
N ASP A 50 5.59 15.16 -5.97
CA ASP A 50 5.83 15.20 -4.53
C ASP A 50 4.92 16.21 -3.83
N TYR A 51 4.64 17.34 -4.48
CA TYR A 51 3.78 18.42 -3.99
C TYR A 51 2.66 18.74 -4.98
N MET A 52 1.50 19.17 -4.50
CA MET A 52 0.36 19.53 -5.35
C MET A 52 -0.27 20.84 -4.90
N LEU A 53 -0.98 21.53 -5.79
CA LEU A 53 -1.70 22.76 -5.45
C LEU A 53 -2.70 22.58 -4.30
N ARG A 54 -3.27 21.40 -4.14
CA ARG A 54 -4.16 21.06 -3.01
C ARG A 54 -3.46 21.15 -1.65
N ASP A 55 -2.14 21.07 -1.63
CA ASP A 55 -1.35 21.12 -0.40
C ASP A 55 -1.13 22.58 0.07
N LEU A 56 -1.43 23.60 -0.76
CA LEU A 56 -1.23 25.02 -0.44
C LEU A 56 -1.79 25.42 0.94
N GLN A 57 -2.99 24.95 1.28
CA GLN A 57 -3.58 25.24 2.58
C GLN A 57 -2.74 24.68 3.74
N ARG A 58 -2.12 23.52 3.55
CA ARG A 58 -1.21 22.92 4.55
C ARG A 58 0.06 23.74 4.69
N PHE A 59 0.66 24.17 3.57
CA PHE A 59 1.82 25.07 3.61
C PHE A 59 1.50 26.37 4.35
N GLN A 60 0.35 26.99 4.04
CA GLN A 60 -0.08 28.23 4.68
C GLN A 60 -0.20 28.09 6.20
N VAL A 61 -0.86 27.02 6.68
CA VAL A 61 -1.13 26.85 8.11
C VAL A 61 0.10 26.34 8.85
N ALA A 62 0.87 25.41 8.28
CA ALA A 62 2.02 24.80 8.96
C ALA A 62 3.26 25.69 8.98
N LEU A 63 3.48 26.49 7.93
CA LEU A 63 4.61 27.43 7.86
C LEU A 63 4.21 28.85 8.30
N GLU A 64 2.96 29.05 8.74
CA GLU A 64 2.43 30.36 9.15
C GLU A 64 2.71 31.44 8.09
N LEU A 65 2.39 31.12 6.82
CA LEU A 65 2.71 32.01 5.69
C LEU A 65 1.87 33.29 5.76
N SER A 66 2.50 34.42 5.45
CA SER A 66 1.78 35.66 5.18
C SER A 66 0.95 35.56 3.89
N ASP A 67 0.02 36.48 3.67
CA ASP A 67 -0.76 36.53 2.42
C ASP A 67 0.16 36.67 1.19
N GLU A 68 1.23 37.47 1.31
CA GLU A 68 2.23 37.65 0.24
C GLU A 68 3.02 36.36 -0.02
N GLN A 69 3.50 35.69 1.04
CA GLN A 69 4.19 34.40 0.91
C GLN A 69 3.27 33.32 0.35
N THR A 70 1.99 33.32 0.73
CA THR A 70 0.99 32.35 0.25
C THR A 70 0.79 32.49 -1.27
N LEU A 71 0.75 33.71 -1.80
CA LEU A 71 0.68 33.95 -3.24
C LEU A 71 1.92 33.43 -3.98
N LEU A 72 3.11 33.59 -3.40
CA LEU A 72 4.35 33.07 -3.97
C LEU A 72 4.38 31.53 -3.96
N VAL A 73 4.03 30.90 -2.83
CA VAL A 73 3.94 29.43 -2.73
C VAL A 73 2.90 28.85 -3.69
N GLU A 74 1.76 29.53 -3.84
CA GLU A 74 0.75 29.13 -4.83
C GLU A 74 1.34 29.13 -6.24
N GLN A 75 2.09 30.19 -6.61
CA GLN A 75 2.75 30.26 -7.91
C GLN A 75 3.78 29.15 -8.08
N PHE A 76 4.65 28.91 -7.08
CA PHE A 76 5.63 27.82 -7.13
C PHE A 76 4.97 26.46 -7.30
N LEU A 77 3.87 26.18 -6.60
CA LEU A 77 3.12 24.93 -6.72
C LEU A 77 2.48 24.78 -8.11
N ARG A 78 2.00 25.87 -8.71
CA ARG A 78 1.43 25.85 -10.08
C ARG A 78 2.51 25.57 -11.11
N ASP A 79 3.63 26.28 -11.03
CA ASP A 79 4.77 26.13 -11.96
C ASP A 79 5.36 24.71 -11.84
N TYR A 80 5.45 24.18 -10.61
CA TYR A 80 5.87 22.80 -10.33
C TYR A 80 4.90 21.77 -10.91
N ASP A 81 3.59 21.89 -10.67
CA ASP A 81 2.58 20.94 -11.18
C ASP A 81 2.52 20.97 -12.72
N GLU A 82 2.57 22.15 -13.33
CA GLU A 82 2.59 22.30 -14.79
C GLU A 82 3.82 21.62 -15.40
N SER A 83 5.01 21.97 -14.91
CA SER A 83 6.27 21.40 -15.38
C SER A 83 6.32 19.88 -15.16
N PHE A 84 5.76 19.38 -14.05
CA PHE A 84 5.76 17.95 -13.74
C PHE A 84 4.82 17.20 -14.66
N ARG A 85 3.63 17.76 -14.93
CA ARG A 85 2.66 17.17 -15.86
C ARG A 85 3.21 17.10 -17.26
N GLU A 86 3.78 18.19 -17.78
CA GLU A 86 4.36 18.21 -19.14
C GLU A 86 5.38 17.08 -19.31
N ALA A 87 6.31 16.95 -18.37
CA ALA A 87 7.31 15.91 -18.46
C ALA A 87 6.76 14.49 -18.21
N SER A 88 5.83 14.36 -17.26
CA SER A 88 5.21 13.06 -16.95
C SER A 88 4.35 12.56 -18.10
N ASP A 89 3.65 13.43 -18.81
CA ASP A 89 2.80 13.05 -19.94
C ASP A 89 3.64 12.56 -21.13
N ALA A 90 4.79 13.20 -21.39
CA ALA A 90 5.76 12.69 -22.36
C ALA A 90 6.30 11.30 -21.97
N SER A 91 6.59 11.09 -20.68
CA SER A 91 7.00 9.79 -20.14
C SER A 91 5.88 8.75 -20.24
N ARG A 92 4.63 9.11 -19.93
CA ARG A 92 3.45 8.22 -20.03
C ARG A 92 3.18 7.79 -21.46
N GLU A 93 3.26 8.72 -22.40
CA GLU A 93 3.08 8.43 -23.83
C GLU A 93 4.15 7.47 -24.32
N SER A 94 5.42 7.74 -23.99
CA SER A 94 6.55 6.89 -24.38
C SER A 94 6.45 5.48 -23.79
N VAL A 95 6.14 5.37 -22.50
CA VAL A 95 5.90 4.08 -21.83
C VAL A 95 4.69 3.36 -22.44
N GLY A 96 3.61 4.09 -22.74
CA GLY A 96 2.42 3.55 -23.39
C GLY A 96 2.71 2.99 -24.79
N ASN A 97 3.51 3.69 -25.58
CA ASN A 97 3.94 3.26 -26.91
C ASN A 97 4.81 2.00 -26.83
N SER A 98 5.75 1.93 -25.89
CA SER A 98 6.57 0.74 -25.66
C SER A 98 5.73 -0.46 -25.17
N PHE A 99 4.72 -0.25 -24.32
CA PHE A 99 3.81 -1.34 -23.96
C PHE A 99 2.90 -1.76 -25.11
N SER A 100 2.48 -0.82 -25.96
CA SER A 100 1.70 -1.12 -27.16
C SER A 100 2.49 -1.99 -28.13
N SER A 101 3.78 -1.69 -28.34
CA SER A 101 4.65 -2.52 -29.19
C SER A 101 4.88 -3.92 -28.60
N MET A 102 4.97 -4.06 -27.27
CA MET A 102 5.05 -5.37 -26.62
C MET A 102 3.81 -6.24 -26.82
N ARG A 103 2.62 -5.65 -26.95
CA ARG A 103 1.37 -6.41 -27.09
C ARG A 103 1.29 -7.18 -28.42
N GLY A 104 2.17 -6.84 -29.37
CA GLY A 104 2.20 -7.41 -30.71
C GLY A 104 1.01 -6.95 -31.55
N ASN A 105 1.08 -7.21 -32.86
CA ASN A 105 -0.08 -7.01 -33.73
C ASN A 105 -1.09 -8.15 -33.50
N GLU A 106 -2.39 -7.82 -33.38
CA GLU A 106 -3.45 -8.82 -33.15
C GLU A 106 -3.50 -9.87 -34.28
N ASP A 107 -3.08 -9.49 -35.48
CA ASP A 107 -3.02 -10.35 -36.66
C ASP A 107 -1.69 -11.12 -36.82
N SER A 108 -0.79 -11.08 -35.84
CA SER A 108 0.49 -11.80 -35.93
C SER A 108 0.30 -13.33 -35.81
N PRO A 109 1.08 -14.14 -36.56
CA PRO A 109 1.01 -15.61 -36.46
C PRO A 109 1.22 -16.16 -35.04
N GLU A 110 2.02 -15.46 -34.23
CA GLU A 110 2.29 -15.82 -32.83
C GLU A 110 1.08 -15.61 -31.91
N GLN A 111 0.35 -14.50 -32.11
CA GLN A 111 -0.86 -14.21 -31.36
C GLN A 111 -1.97 -15.20 -31.74
N GLN A 112 -2.11 -15.50 -33.04
CA GLN A 112 -3.04 -16.52 -33.55
C GLN A 112 -2.75 -17.89 -32.94
N ARG A 113 -1.48 -18.33 -32.92
CA ARG A 113 -1.07 -19.58 -32.25
C ARG A 113 -1.44 -19.59 -30.77
N THR A 114 -1.23 -18.48 -30.07
CA THR A 114 -1.58 -18.36 -28.64
C THR A 114 -3.09 -18.42 -28.41
N ASP A 115 -3.89 -17.82 -29.30
CA ASP A 115 -5.35 -17.82 -29.20
C ASP A 115 -5.96 -19.17 -29.56
N GLU A 116 -5.37 -19.89 -30.52
CA GLU A 116 -5.70 -21.28 -30.83
C GLU A 116 -5.43 -22.19 -29.63
N LEU A 117 -4.28 -22.05 -28.97
CA LEU A 117 -3.94 -22.81 -27.75
C LEU A 117 -4.92 -22.50 -26.61
N ARG A 118 -5.33 -21.24 -26.44
CA ARG A 118 -6.36 -20.84 -25.46
C ARG A 118 -7.72 -21.44 -25.79
N ALA A 119 -8.14 -21.43 -27.05
CA ALA A 119 -9.39 -22.02 -27.50
C ALA A 119 -9.41 -23.54 -27.23
N ARG A 120 -8.33 -24.23 -27.62
CA ARG A 120 -8.15 -25.67 -27.38
C ARG A 120 -8.13 -26.00 -25.88
N SER A 121 -7.49 -25.16 -25.06
CA SER A 121 -7.49 -25.32 -23.59
C SER A 121 -8.90 -25.17 -22.98
N ARG A 122 -9.70 -24.20 -23.45
CA ARG A 122 -11.10 -24.03 -22.99
C ARG A 122 -11.95 -25.24 -23.33
N GLU A 123 -11.86 -25.71 -24.57
CA GLU A 123 -12.59 -26.89 -25.03
C GLU A 123 -12.23 -28.15 -24.21
N LEU A 124 -10.93 -28.35 -23.93
CA LEU A 124 -10.48 -29.45 -23.10
C LEU A 124 -10.95 -29.35 -21.64
N ARG A 125 -11.07 -28.13 -21.07
CA ARG A 125 -11.62 -27.94 -19.71
C ARG A 125 -13.09 -28.32 -19.67
N GLU A 126 -13.88 -27.88 -20.65
CA GLU A 126 -15.29 -28.24 -20.75
C GLU A 126 -15.49 -29.75 -20.89
N LYS A 127 -14.65 -30.42 -21.69
CA LYS A 127 -14.65 -31.90 -21.80
C LYS A 127 -14.28 -32.58 -20.50
N LEU A 128 -13.28 -32.07 -19.78
CA LEU A 128 -12.83 -32.61 -18.49
C LEU A 128 -13.89 -32.43 -17.40
N ASP A 129 -14.52 -31.25 -17.33
CA ASP A 129 -15.61 -30.96 -16.38
C ASP A 129 -16.83 -31.85 -16.67
N SER A 130 -17.16 -32.03 -17.94
CA SER A 130 -18.22 -32.95 -18.37
C SER A 130 -17.89 -34.40 -17.99
N ALA A 131 -16.65 -34.85 -18.22
CA ALA A 131 -16.20 -36.18 -17.88
C ALA A 131 -16.16 -36.44 -16.35
N ASN A 132 -15.88 -35.41 -15.55
CA ASN A 132 -15.91 -35.49 -14.09
C ASN A 132 -17.34 -35.58 -13.54
N SER A 133 -18.34 -35.01 -14.25
CA SER A 133 -19.75 -35.04 -13.84
C SER A 133 -20.45 -36.39 -14.05
N LEU A 134 -19.90 -37.26 -14.91
CA LEU A 134 -20.53 -38.50 -15.37
C LEU A 134 -20.17 -39.76 -14.55
N GLY A 135 -19.24 -39.67 -13.58
CA GLY A 135 -18.96 -40.74 -12.62
C GLY A 135 -18.05 -41.90 -13.10
N ASP A 136 -17.83 -42.86 -12.19
CA ASP A 136 -16.72 -43.83 -12.15
C ASP A 136 -16.89 -45.07 -13.06
N GLU A 137 -17.26 -44.89 -14.34
CA GLU A 137 -17.21 -45.96 -15.34
C GLU A 137 -15.75 -46.27 -15.75
N GLU A 138 -15.42 -47.55 -15.94
CA GLU A 138 -14.04 -48.04 -16.18
C GLU A 138 -13.39 -47.41 -17.43
N GLY A 139 -14.18 -46.95 -18.41
CA GLY A 139 -13.72 -46.18 -19.57
C GLY A 139 -13.58 -44.66 -19.35
N MET A 140 -14.21 -44.10 -18.31
CA MET A 140 -14.12 -42.67 -17.98
C MET A 140 -12.81 -42.30 -17.30
N LYS A 141 -12.19 -43.22 -16.55
CA LYS A 141 -10.85 -43.00 -15.97
C LYS A 141 -9.77 -42.87 -17.05
N GLU A 142 -9.83 -43.69 -18.09
CA GLU A 142 -8.90 -43.63 -19.22
C GLU A 142 -9.09 -42.35 -20.04
N LEU A 143 -10.35 -41.94 -20.27
CA LEU A 143 -10.68 -40.67 -20.91
C LEU A 143 -10.19 -39.47 -20.10
N GLN A 144 -10.42 -39.46 -18.78
CA GLN A 144 -9.94 -38.40 -17.89
C GLN A 144 -8.40 -38.31 -17.90
N ALA A 145 -7.70 -39.44 -17.83
CA ALA A 145 -6.23 -39.47 -17.91
C ALA A 145 -5.72 -38.90 -19.23
N LYS A 146 -6.38 -39.23 -20.35
CA LYS A 146 -6.05 -38.69 -21.67
C LYS A 146 -6.29 -37.17 -21.77
N LEU A 147 -7.45 -36.69 -21.29
CA LEU A 147 -7.77 -35.26 -21.27
C LEU A 147 -6.81 -34.46 -20.36
N GLN A 148 -6.40 -35.04 -19.22
CA GLN A 148 -5.39 -34.44 -18.34
C GLN A 148 -4.02 -34.35 -19.03
N SER A 149 -3.58 -35.40 -19.71
CA SER A 149 -2.33 -35.41 -20.47
C SER A 149 -2.33 -34.39 -21.63
N GLU A 150 -3.44 -34.31 -22.38
CA GLU A 150 -3.60 -33.28 -23.42
C GLU A 150 -3.61 -31.86 -22.83
N MET A 151 -4.21 -31.67 -21.65
CA MET A 151 -4.17 -30.40 -20.94
C MET A 151 -2.76 -30.01 -20.47
N GLU A 152 -1.96 -30.98 -20.04
CA GLU A 152 -0.57 -30.77 -19.65
C GLU A 152 0.29 -30.40 -20.86
N SER A 153 0.14 -31.10 -21.99
CA SER A 153 0.80 -30.75 -23.26
C SER A 153 0.44 -29.34 -23.73
N ILE A 154 -0.84 -28.94 -23.68
CA ILE A 154 -1.24 -27.56 -24.03
C ILE A 154 -0.65 -26.55 -23.04
N ARG A 155 -0.54 -26.90 -21.75
CA ARG A 155 0.08 -26.02 -20.75
C ARG A 155 1.56 -25.80 -21.06
N ASP A 156 2.26 -26.84 -21.47
CA ASP A 156 3.68 -26.76 -21.86
C ASP A 156 3.85 -25.95 -23.15
N GLU A 157 3.04 -26.20 -24.18
CA GLU A 157 3.04 -25.40 -25.43
C GLU A 157 2.73 -23.92 -25.14
N MET A 158 1.78 -23.63 -24.25
CA MET A 158 1.49 -22.26 -23.82
C MET A 158 2.64 -21.63 -23.02
N ARG A 159 3.40 -22.43 -22.27
CA ARG A 159 4.57 -21.95 -21.51
C ARG A 159 5.73 -21.63 -22.43
N GLU A 160 5.99 -22.49 -23.42
CA GLU A 160 7.01 -22.31 -24.44
C GLU A 160 6.67 -21.10 -25.32
N ALA A 161 5.46 -21.02 -25.86
CA ALA A 161 5.02 -19.88 -26.66
C ALA A 161 5.12 -18.55 -25.88
N ARG A 162 4.77 -18.54 -24.59
CA ARG A 162 4.96 -17.36 -23.73
C ARG A 162 6.43 -16.99 -23.56
N THR A 163 7.31 -17.99 -23.45
CA THR A 163 8.75 -17.80 -23.25
C THR A 163 9.40 -17.25 -24.51
N GLU A 164 9.09 -17.82 -25.68
CA GLU A 164 9.52 -17.31 -27.00
C GLU A 164 9.07 -15.87 -27.20
N GLN A 165 7.79 -15.60 -26.94
CA GLN A 165 7.23 -14.26 -27.09
C GLN A 165 7.91 -13.26 -26.14
N TRP A 166 8.21 -13.66 -24.90
CA TRP A 166 8.94 -12.85 -23.91
C TRP A 166 10.40 -12.60 -24.29
N GLN A 167 11.04 -13.56 -24.97
CA GLN A 167 12.42 -13.47 -25.41
C GLN A 167 12.58 -12.79 -26.77
N SER A 168 11.51 -12.35 -27.43
CA SER A 168 11.59 -11.61 -28.70
C SER A 168 12.45 -10.33 -28.56
N PRO A 169 13.31 -10.02 -29.55
CA PRO A 169 14.14 -8.81 -29.55
C PRO A 169 13.31 -7.53 -29.38
N GLU A 170 12.13 -7.47 -29.98
CA GLU A 170 11.22 -6.32 -29.93
C GLU A 170 10.73 -6.06 -28.51
N ARG A 171 10.31 -7.11 -27.78
CA ARG A 171 9.91 -6.95 -26.37
C ARG A 171 11.09 -6.60 -25.48
N GLN A 172 12.25 -7.20 -25.71
CA GLN A 172 13.45 -6.88 -24.94
C GLN A 172 13.83 -5.41 -25.08
N SER A 173 13.87 -4.88 -26.30
CA SER A 173 14.12 -3.46 -26.56
C SER A 173 13.09 -2.58 -25.87
N ALA A 174 11.80 -2.88 -26.02
CA ALA A 174 10.74 -2.10 -25.41
C ALA A 174 10.84 -2.08 -23.86
N PHE A 175 11.32 -3.16 -23.25
CA PHE A 175 11.53 -3.21 -21.79
C PHE A 175 12.72 -2.37 -21.34
N GLU A 176 13.81 -2.38 -22.10
CA GLU A 176 14.97 -1.53 -21.85
C GLU A 176 14.59 -0.05 -21.96
N ASP A 177 13.82 0.31 -23.00
CA ASP A 177 13.31 1.67 -23.19
C ASP A 177 12.42 2.11 -22.00
N VAL A 178 11.49 1.26 -21.57
CA VAL A 178 10.64 1.56 -20.39
C VAL A 178 11.48 1.73 -19.12
N ALA A 179 12.49 0.88 -18.91
CA ALA A 179 13.35 0.99 -17.73
C ALA A 179 14.14 2.31 -17.71
N LEU A 180 14.67 2.75 -18.85
CA LEU A 180 15.37 4.03 -18.98
C LEU A 180 14.42 5.22 -18.77
N LEU A 181 13.24 5.20 -19.41
CA LEU A 181 12.23 6.26 -19.25
C LEU A 181 11.82 6.44 -17.80
N LEU A 182 11.61 5.34 -17.07
CA LEU A 182 11.29 5.40 -15.65
C LEU A 182 12.46 5.94 -14.84
N GLN A 183 13.70 5.54 -15.15
CA GLN A 183 14.89 6.07 -14.47
C GLN A 183 15.01 7.59 -14.65
N ASP A 184 14.79 8.08 -15.86
CA ASP A 184 14.89 9.50 -16.18
C ASP A 184 13.75 10.31 -15.54
N GLN A 185 12.53 9.77 -15.55
CA GLN A 185 11.40 10.37 -14.85
C GLN A 185 11.69 10.60 -13.36
N LEU A 186 12.40 9.69 -12.70
CA LEU A 186 12.75 9.82 -11.28
C LEU A 186 13.81 10.86 -11.04
N ARG A 187 14.84 10.89 -11.89
CA ARG A 187 15.87 11.94 -11.84
C ARG A 187 15.23 13.30 -11.99
N LEU A 188 14.29 13.42 -12.92
CA LEU A 188 13.53 14.63 -13.13
C LEU A 188 12.68 14.97 -11.90
N LYS A 189 11.87 14.03 -11.41
CA LYS A 189 11.05 14.22 -10.21
C LYS A 189 11.88 14.72 -9.02
N ARG A 190 13.04 14.08 -8.77
CA ARG A 190 13.98 14.48 -7.70
C ARG A 190 14.53 15.88 -7.93
N LYS A 191 14.93 16.20 -9.17
CA LYS A 191 15.43 17.54 -9.54
C LYS A 191 14.37 18.61 -9.28
N MET A 192 13.16 18.40 -9.78
CA MET A 192 12.04 19.33 -9.62
C MET A 192 11.65 19.52 -8.14
N ARG A 193 11.70 18.45 -7.34
CA ARG A 193 11.48 18.53 -5.90
C ARG A 193 12.51 19.48 -5.25
N ILE A 194 13.79 19.28 -5.55
CA ILE A 194 14.88 20.12 -5.00
C ILE A 194 14.73 21.58 -5.43
N GLU A 195 14.35 21.83 -6.69
CA GLU A 195 14.10 23.19 -7.19
C GLU A 195 12.95 23.86 -6.42
N PHE A 196 11.80 23.17 -6.29
CA PHE A 196 10.67 23.68 -5.51
C PHE A 196 11.04 23.95 -4.04
N GLU A 197 11.74 23.02 -3.38
CA GLU A 197 12.15 23.17 -1.98
C GLU A 197 13.13 24.34 -1.79
N SER A 198 14.05 24.51 -2.74
CA SER A 198 14.98 25.63 -2.73
C SER A 198 14.24 26.96 -2.86
N ASP A 199 13.29 27.07 -3.79
CA ASP A 199 12.49 28.28 -4.00
C ASP A 199 11.60 28.58 -2.79
N LEU A 200 11.04 27.55 -2.16
CA LEU A 200 10.28 27.67 -0.92
C LEU A 200 11.16 28.24 0.20
N VAL A 201 12.32 27.65 0.47
CA VAL A 201 13.20 28.09 1.57
C VAL A 201 13.66 29.55 1.41
N VAL A 202 13.84 30.02 0.17
CA VAL A 202 14.24 31.41 -0.12
C VAL A 202 13.23 32.45 0.38
N ILE A 203 11.93 32.11 0.38
CA ILE A 203 10.87 33.04 0.80
C ILE A 203 10.48 32.91 2.27
N LEU A 204 10.98 31.88 2.97
CA LEU A 204 10.69 31.64 4.39
C LEU A 204 11.65 32.44 5.29
N SER A 205 11.12 32.96 6.40
CA SER A 205 11.94 33.51 7.49
C SER A 205 12.72 32.42 8.22
N GLU A 206 13.72 32.80 9.02
CA GLU A 206 14.51 31.85 9.83
C GLU A 206 13.62 30.99 10.76
N ASP A 207 12.61 31.60 11.39
CA ASP A 207 11.66 30.88 12.25
C ASP A 207 10.78 29.91 11.44
N GLN A 208 10.31 30.32 10.26
CA GLN A 208 9.49 29.48 9.38
C GLN A 208 10.29 28.30 8.79
N GLN A 209 11.58 28.47 8.55
CA GLN A 209 12.45 27.38 8.08
C GLN A 209 12.54 26.24 9.08
N LEU A 210 12.38 26.50 10.39
CA LEU A 210 12.30 25.45 11.41
C LEU A 210 11.04 24.60 11.31
N LEU A 211 9.98 25.12 10.66
CA LEU A 211 8.68 24.48 10.49
C LEU A 211 8.60 23.62 9.23
N TRP A 212 9.57 23.79 8.31
CA TRP A 212 9.63 23.01 7.09
C TRP A 212 9.86 21.51 7.32
N PRO A 213 10.88 21.07 8.09
CA PRO A 213 11.17 19.64 8.21
C PRO A 213 9.99 18.79 8.72
N PRO A 214 9.24 19.18 9.77
CA PRO A 214 8.09 18.38 10.18
C PRO A 214 6.93 18.43 9.15
N LEU A 215 6.80 19.50 8.36
CA LEU A 215 5.76 19.60 7.33
C LEU A 215 6.07 18.66 6.18
N GLU A 216 7.33 18.67 5.73
CA GLU A 216 7.85 17.76 4.72
C GLU A 216 7.58 16.31 5.12
N ARG A 217 7.95 15.94 6.36
CA ARG A 217 7.70 14.59 6.87
C ARG A 217 6.21 14.24 6.88
N GLN A 218 5.33 15.15 7.30
CA GLN A 218 3.88 14.93 7.24
C GLN A 218 3.39 14.68 5.81
N ILE A 219 3.81 15.49 4.82
CA ILE A 219 3.43 15.32 3.42
C ILE A 219 3.92 13.96 2.88
N ILE A 220 5.15 13.56 3.23
CA ILE A 220 5.69 12.26 2.85
C ILE A 220 4.87 11.13 3.47
N ARG A 221 4.55 11.19 4.77
CA ARG A 221 3.74 10.18 5.46
C ARG A 221 2.36 10.05 4.83
N ASP A 222 1.64 11.16 4.64
CA ASP A 222 0.29 11.17 4.06
C ASP A 222 0.25 10.49 2.68
N ARG A 223 1.30 10.66 1.90
CA ARG A 223 1.40 10.10 0.55
C ARG A 223 1.88 8.66 0.52
N LEU A 224 2.91 8.33 1.31
CA LEU A 224 3.60 7.05 1.22
C LEU A 224 3.02 6.01 2.16
N LEU A 225 2.57 6.38 3.35
CA LEU A 225 2.06 5.42 4.33
C LEU A 225 0.89 4.57 3.79
N PRO A 226 -0.11 5.12 3.06
CA PRO A 226 -1.21 4.32 2.49
C PRO A 226 -0.80 3.31 1.41
N ARG A 227 0.42 3.41 0.88
CA ARG A 227 0.94 2.49 -0.15
C ARG A 227 1.44 1.16 0.42
N GLY A 228 1.46 1.01 1.75
CA GLY A 228 1.87 -0.21 2.41
C GLY A 228 1.03 -1.42 2.00
N ARG A 229 1.67 -2.60 1.97
CA ARG A 229 1.04 -3.87 1.59
C ARG A 229 1.11 -4.92 2.69
N LEU A 230 1.97 -4.71 3.68
CA LEU A 230 2.11 -5.56 4.85
C LEU A 230 1.12 -5.10 5.95
N SER A 231 0.54 -6.04 6.68
CA SER A 231 -0.31 -5.70 7.83
C SER A 231 0.53 -5.02 8.91
N GLY A 232 0.00 -3.93 9.48
CA GLY A 232 0.71 -3.06 10.40
C GLY A 232 1.68 -2.06 9.76
N GLU A 233 1.87 -2.09 8.44
CA GLU A 233 2.77 -1.13 7.77
C GLU A 233 2.12 0.25 7.56
N THR A 234 0.80 0.28 7.39
CA THR A 234 0.05 1.50 7.06
C THR A 234 -0.42 2.24 8.32
N ILE A 235 0.23 2.03 9.46
CA ILE A 235 -0.18 2.62 10.74
C ILE A 235 0.31 4.06 10.83
N ASP A 236 -0.61 4.98 11.07
CA ASP A 236 -0.27 6.34 11.49
C ASP A 236 -0.43 6.44 13.02
N VAL A 237 0.70 6.46 13.72
CA VAL A 237 0.75 6.48 15.18
C VAL A 237 0.21 7.80 15.72
N MET A 238 0.47 8.93 15.05
CA MET A 238 -0.07 10.24 15.45
C MET A 238 -1.60 10.24 15.34
N SER A 239 -2.15 9.73 14.24
CA SER A 239 -3.60 9.58 14.09
C SER A 239 -4.22 8.65 15.14
N PHE A 240 -3.50 7.64 15.62
CA PHE A 240 -4.00 6.75 16.67
C PHE A 240 -4.10 7.46 18.02
N VAL A 241 -3.09 8.25 18.38
CA VAL A 241 -3.08 9.04 19.62
C VAL A 241 -4.17 10.12 19.58
N ASP A 242 -4.32 10.81 18.46
CA ASP A 242 -5.36 11.84 18.26
C ASP A 242 -6.78 11.29 18.47
N GLN A 243 -7.04 10.05 18.02
CA GLN A 243 -8.32 9.36 18.20
C GLN A 243 -8.68 9.01 19.64
N GLN A 244 -7.73 9.03 20.58
CA GLN A 244 -8.00 8.71 21.99
C GLN A 244 -8.44 9.92 22.82
N GLU A 245 -8.33 11.15 22.28
CA GLU A 245 -8.73 12.38 22.98
C GLU A 245 -8.07 12.54 24.36
N TYR A 246 -6.78 12.17 24.48
CA TYR A 246 -6.02 12.32 25.73
C TYR A 246 -5.94 13.77 26.22
N THR A 247 -5.69 13.95 27.51
CA THR A 247 -5.46 15.29 28.08
C THR A 247 -4.14 15.89 27.60
N ASP A 248 -4.04 17.22 27.64
CA ASP A 248 -2.84 17.95 27.23
C ASP A 248 -1.58 17.46 27.99
N GLU A 249 -1.71 17.11 29.28
CA GLU A 249 -0.60 16.58 30.08
C GLU A 249 -0.10 15.21 29.59
N THR A 250 -1.03 14.31 29.25
CA THR A 250 -0.69 13.01 28.67
C THR A 250 -0.04 13.20 27.30
N LEU A 251 -0.58 14.09 26.46
CA LEU A 251 -0.02 14.37 25.15
C LEU A 251 1.40 14.91 25.23
N ILE A 252 1.68 15.83 26.16
CA ILE A 252 3.05 16.32 26.42
C ILE A 252 3.99 15.16 26.76
N THR A 253 3.51 14.17 27.51
CA THR A 253 4.30 12.99 27.88
C THR A 253 4.58 12.09 26.68
N LEU A 254 3.66 12.01 25.71
CA LEU A 254 3.81 11.21 24.49
C LEU A 254 4.60 11.91 23.38
N LEU A 255 4.72 13.25 23.42
CA LEU A 255 5.41 14.03 22.37
C LEU A 255 6.79 13.47 21.98
N PRO A 256 7.69 13.11 22.91
CA PRO A 256 9.02 12.61 22.53
C PRO A 256 8.96 11.32 21.70
N VAL A 257 8.01 10.43 21.99
CA VAL A 257 7.83 9.17 21.22
C VAL A 257 7.22 9.44 19.86
N LEU A 258 6.29 10.39 19.76
CA LEU A 258 5.67 10.78 18.50
C LEU A 258 6.68 11.47 17.56
N GLU A 259 7.54 12.34 18.10
CA GLU A 259 8.62 12.98 17.35
C GLU A 259 9.65 11.97 16.84
N GLU A 260 10.09 11.05 17.70
CA GLU A 260 11.03 10.00 17.32
C GLU A 260 10.45 9.08 16.23
N TRP A 261 9.17 8.72 16.36
CA TRP A 261 8.48 7.95 15.33
C TRP A 261 8.44 8.69 14.00
N ASP A 262 8.06 9.98 14.01
CA ASP A 262 7.98 10.79 12.80
C ASP A 262 9.33 10.91 12.07
N ILE A 263 10.38 11.20 12.83
CA ILE A 263 11.76 11.29 12.33
C ILE A 263 12.23 9.95 11.76
N SER A 264 11.88 8.83 12.40
CA SER A 264 12.33 7.49 12.00
C SER A 264 11.53 6.90 10.84
N VAL A 265 10.20 7.06 10.82
CA VAL A 265 9.32 6.42 9.83
C VAL A 265 9.48 7.05 8.45
N THR A 266 9.75 8.36 8.39
CA THR A 266 9.86 9.09 7.12
C THR A 266 10.97 8.56 6.21
N PRO A 267 12.25 8.47 6.63
CA PRO A 267 13.30 7.89 5.80
C PRO A 267 13.04 6.41 5.47
N ALA A 268 12.37 5.66 6.36
CA ALA A 268 11.98 4.27 6.07
C ALA A 268 10.93 4.18 4.96
N LEU A 269 9.93 5.06 4.95
CA LEU A 269 8.93 5.17 3.89
C LEU A 269 9.55 5.57 2.55
N THR A 270 10.46 6.55 2.56
CA THR A 270 11.19 6.99 1.37
C THR A 270 12.05 5.85 0.81
N ALA A 271 12.83 5.17 1.65
CA ALA A 271 13.65 4.03 1.23
C ALA A 271 12.80 2.90 0.63
N ARG A 272 11.62 2.63 1.20
CA ARG A 272 10.68 1.63 0.67
C ARG A 272 10.10 2.02 -0.70
N ASP A 273 9.79 3.30 -0.90
CA ASP A 273 9.26 3.82 -2.18
C ASP A 273 10.37 3.82 -3.25
N GLU A 274 11.57 4.28 -2.91
CA GLU A 274 12.72 4.35 -3.81
C GLU A 274 13.29 2.97 -4.17
N HIS A 275 13.31 1.98 -3.26
CA HIS A 275 13.91 0.67 -3.54
C HIS A 275 13.26 -0.06 -4.73
N MET A 276 11.93 -0.13 -4.77
CA MET A 276 11.21 -0.79 -5.87
C MET A 276 11.51 -0.12 -7.21
N ILE A 277 11.61 1.20 -7.16
CA ILE A 277 11.80 2.08 -8.28
C ILE A 277 13.24 1.93 -8.82
N GLU A 278 14.26 2.03 -7.96
CA GLU A 278 15.67 1.93 -8.33
C GLU A 278 16.06 0.52 -8.78
N ASN A 279 15.43 -0.52 -8.22
CA ASN A 279 15.71 -1.91 -8.56
C ASN A 279 14.80 -2.47 -9.65
N GLN A 280 13.96 -1.63 -10.26
CA GLN A 280 13.05 -2.05 -11.31
C GLN A 280 13.80 -2.63 -12.52
N GLY A 281 14.89 -2.01 -12.96
CA GLY A 281 15.74 -2.53 -14.04
C GLY A 281 16.37 -3.89 -13.72
N SER A 282 16.79 -4.09 -12.47
CA SER A 282 17.32 -5.38 -11.98
C SER A 282 16.24 -6.44 -11.95
N LEU A 283 15.05 -6.11 -11.45
CA LEU A 283 13.89 -7.00 -11.45
C LEU A 283 13.49 -7.37 -12.88
N MET A 284 13.54 -6.42 -13.80
CA MET A 284 13.29 -6.64 -15.22
C MET A 284 14.30 -7.55 -15.89
N THR A 285 15.57 -7.32 -15.61
CA THR A 285 16.65 -8.17 -16.10
C THR A 285 16.49 -9.59 -15.58
N ALA A 286 16.17 -9.76 -14.30
CA ALA A 286 15.90 -11.06 -13.70
C ALA A 286 14.71 -11.78 -14.35
N MET A 287 13.63 -11.05 -14.66
CA MET A 287 12.50 -11.59 -15.42
C MET A 287 12.88 -11.97 -16.86
N ARG A 288 13.74 -11.18 -17.52
CA ARG A 288 14.26 -11.46 -18.87
C ARG A 288 15.11 -12.73 -18.90
N THR A 289 16.04 -12.86 -17.96
CA THR A 289 17.00 -13.97 -17.91
C THR A 289 16.46 -15.22 -17.20
N MET A 290 15.20 -15.18 -16.74
CA MET A 290 14.61 -16.20 -15.88
C MET A 290 15.44 -16.48 -14.61
N ASP A 291 16.20 -15.47 -14.16
CA ASP A 291 16.97 -15.54 -12.93
C ASP A 291 16.05 -15.31 -11.73
N MET A 292 15.42 -16.39 -11.28
CA MET A 292 14.51 -16.37 -10.14
C MET A 292 15.21 -15.94 -8.86
N THR A 293 16.50 -16.20 -8.71
CA THR A 293 17.26 -15.84 -7.49
C THR A 293 17.38 -14.34 -7.38
N SER A 294 17.90 -13.68 -8.42
CA SER A 294 18.05 -12.22 -8.43
C SER A 294 16.70 -11.51 -8.30
N GLY A 295 15.65 -12.02 -8.96
CA GLY A 295 14.30 -11.47 -8.84
C GLY A 295 13.74 -11.61 -7.41
N LEU A 296 13.95 -12.76 -6.76
CA LEU A 296 13.54 -12.98 -5.37
C LEU A 296 14.32 -12.10 -4.40
N ASP A 297 15.60 -11.83 -4.64
CA ASP A 297 16.41 -11.00 -3.76
C ASP A 297 15.95 -9.53 -3.76
N VAL A 298 15.57 -8.98 -4.92
CA VAL A 298 14.92 -7.66 -5.01
C VAL A 298 13.62 -7.63 -4.21
N MET A 299 12.78 -8.66 -4.34
CA MET A 299 11.50 -8.75 -3.63
C MET A 299 11.68 -8.95 -2.12
N LYS A 300 12.68 -9.71 -1.68
CA LYS A 300 13.03 -9.85 -0.26
C LYS A 300 13.52 -8.54 0.34
N ALA A 301 14.34 -7.79 -0.39
CA ALA A 301 14.76 -6.47 0.03
C ALA A 301 13.56 -5.51 0.16
N GLN A 302 12.63 -5.53 -0.80
CA GLN A 302 11.37 -4.78 -0.68
C GLN A 302 10.57 -5.20 0.57
N ALA A 303 10.47 -6.49 0.86
CA ALA A 303 9.78 -6.99 2.05
C ALA A 303 10.43 -6.48 3.34
N ARG A 304 11.77 -6.47 3.41
CA ARG A 304 12.51 -5.92 4.56
C ARG A 304 12.25 -4.43 4.75
N HIS A 305 12.14 -3.65 3.68
CA HIS A 305 11.77 -2.22 3.79
C HIS A 305 10.35 -2.05 4.35
N ALA A 306 9.39 -2.88 3.93
CA ALA A 306 8.04 -2.86 4.48
C ALA A 306 8.00 -3.31 5.96
N GLU A 307 8.77 -4.34 6.31
CA GLU A 307 8.95 -4.80 7.70
C GLU A 307 9.53 -3.68 8.57
N ASN A 308 10.55 -2.97 8.11
CA ASN A 308 11.15 -1.86 8.85
C ASN A 308 10.13 -0.74 9.17
N VAL A 309 9.29 -0.34 8.19
CA VAL A 309 8.23 0.67 8.43
C VAL A 309 7.23 0.19 9.49
N ARG A 310 6.80 -1.07 9.40
CA ARG A 310 5.91 -1.69 10.39
C ARG A 310 6.57 -1.72 11.78
N ASP A 311 7.82 -2.15 11.87
CA ASP A 311 8.50 -2.38 13.14
C ASP A 311 8.80 -1.05 13.86
N ILE A 312 9.12 0.02 13.13
CA ILE A 312 9.21 1.39 13.67
C ILE A 312 7.88 1.82 14.30
N SER A 313 6.78 1.59 13.60
CA SER A 313 5.44 1.94 14.10
C SER A 313 5.01 1.08 15.28
N GLY A 314 5.33 -0.22 15.26
CA GLY A 314 5.10 -1.14 16.37
C GLY A 314 5.87 -0.75 17.63
N THR A 315 7.15 -0.42 17.49
CA THR A 315 8.00 0.05 18.60
C THR A 315 7.45 1.33 19.22
N ALA A 316 6.98 2.27 18.39
CA ALA A 316 6.36 3.51 18.88
C ALA A 316 5.07 3.23 19.67
N ILE A 317 4.22 2.32 19.19
CA ILE A 317 3.01 1.90 19.91
C ILE A 317 3.37 1.28 21.28
N GLU A 318 4.36 0.39 21.32
CA GLU A 318 4.82 -0.23 22.58
C GLU A 318 5.31 0.83 23.57
N ASN A 319 6.09 1.79 23.10
CA ASN A 319 6.59 2.89 23.93
C ASN A 319 5.45 3.79 24.45
N ILE A 320 4.44 4.07 23.62
CA ILE A 320 3.24 4.82 24.06
C ILE A 320 2.51 4.05 25.16
N VAL A 321 2.29 2.75 24.98
CA VAL A 321 1.63 1.90 25.99
C VAL A 321 2.36 1.95 27.33
N LEU A 322 3.70 1.98 27.32
CA LEU A 322 4.52 2.06 28.54
C LEU A 322 4.46 3.43 29.25
N LEU A 323 4.15 4.50 28.51
CA LEU A 323 4.04 5.86 29.06
C LEU A 323 2.64 6.19 29.58
N LEU A 324 1.63 5.47 29.10
CA LEU A 324 0.24 5.62 29.53
C LEU A 324 0.00 4.99 30.90
N SER A 325 -1.14 5.37 31.51
CA SER A 325 -1.65 4.65 32.68
C SER A 325 -1.94 3.19 32.31
N PRO A 326 -1.95 2.23 33.26
CA PRO A 326 -2.23 0.83 32.93
C PRO A 326 -3.56 0.62 32.20
N GLU A 327 -4.60 1.37 32.58
CA GLU A 327 -5.93 1.32 31.94
C GLU A 327 -5.88 1.90 30.52
N ASP A 328 -5.35 3.12 30.36
CA ASP A 328 -5.26 3.78 29.05
C ASP A 328 -4.34 3.02 28.09
N GLY A 329 -3.26 2.43 28.61
CA GLY A 329 -2.31 1.63 27.85
C GLY A 329 -2.93 0.33 27.33
N GLU A 330 -3.78 -0.33 28.12
CA GLU A 330 -4.52 -1.52 27.68
C GLU A 330 -5.52 -1.16 26.57
N VAL A 331 -6.28 -0.08 26.76
CA VAL A 331 -7.26 0.42 25.77
C VAL A 331 -6.54 0.80 24.46
N PHE A 332 -5.46 1.57 24.53
CA PHE A 332 -4.68 1.97 23.36
C PHE A 332 -4.07 0.77 22.63
N ASN A 333 -3.52 -0.19 23.36
CA ASN A 333 -2.91 -1.39 22.75
C ASN A 333 -3.95 -2.24 22.01
N ALA A 334 -5.13 -2.43 22.60
CA ALA A 334 -6.23 -3.16 21.97
C ALA A 334 -6.69 -2.45 20.68
N PHE A 335 -6.91 -1.14 20.77
CA PHE A 335 -7.26 -0.29 19.62
C PHE A 335 -6.20 -0.37 18.50
N ALA A 336 -4.93 -0.19 18.86
CA ALA A 336 -3.83 -0.21 17.91
C ALA A 336 -3.72 -1.57 17.23
N LYS A 337 -3.82 -2.68 17.95
CA LYS A 337 -3.81 -4.04 17.38
C LYS A 337 -4.96 -4.29 16.41
N GLU A 338 -6.17 -3.87 16.77
CA GLU A 338 -7.34 -4.03 15.90
C GLU A 338 -7.17 -3.30 14.56
N ARG A 339 -6.68 -2.05 14.61
CA ARG A 339 -6.46 -1.23 13.41
C ARG A 339 -5.26 -1.71 12.59
N SER A 340 -4.20 -2.20 13.25
CA SER A 340 -2.96 -2.64 12.61
C SER A 340 -3.11 -3.99 11.91
N TYR A 341 -3.89 -4.90 12.51
CA TYR A 341 -4.02 -6.28 12.04
C TYR A 341 -5.49 -6.67 11.87
N PRO A 342 -6.24 -6.01 10.96
CA PRO A 342 -7.67 -6.25 10.80
C PRO A 342 -7.97 -7.69 10.36
N ARG A 343 -7.04 -8.40 9.73
CA ARG A 343 -7.25 -9.81 9.38
C ARG A 343 -7.29 -10.73 10.61
N ILE A 344 -6.57 -10.37 11.67
CA ILE A 344 -6.44 -11.12 12.92
C ILE A 344 -7.59 -10.74 13.87
N TYR A 345 -7.88 -9.44 14.00
CA TYR A 345 -8.82 -8.93 15.01
C TYR A 345 -10.24 -8.65 14.50
N ARG A 346 -10.51 -8.72 13.20
CA ARG A 346 -11.90 -8.53 12.70
C ARG A 346 -12.83 -9.62 13.24
N PRO A 347 -14.12 -9.30 13.46
CA PRO A 347 -15.13 -10.29 13.78
C PRO A 347 -15.16 -11.42 12.75
N THR A 348 -14.97 -12.65 13.23
CA THR A 348 -14.98 -13.85 12.41
C THR A 348 -16.40 -14.24 12.02
N ARG A 349 -16.53 -15.19 11.09
CA ARG A 349 -17.85 -15.79 10.81
C ARG A 349 -18.41 -16.49 12.06
N THR A 350 -17.53 -17.10 12.84
CA THR A 350 -17.86 -17.76 14.10
C THR A 350 -18.38 -16.77 15.13
N ASP A 351 -17.73 -15.61 15.30
CA ASP A 351 -18.22 -14.56 16.21
C ASP A 351 -19.62 -14.09 15.86
N ARG A 352 -19.88 -13.86 14.57
CA ARG A 352 -21.21 -13.45 14.11
C ARG A 352 -22.26 -14.55 14.36
N ALA A 353 -21.89 -15.82 14.25
CA ALA A 353 -22.81 -16.92 14.52
C ALA A 353 -23.16 -17.02 16.00
N TYR A 354 -22.20 -16.86 16.91
CA TYR A 354 -22.47 -16.82 18.36
C TYR A 354 -23.34 -15.62 18.74
N LYS A 355 -23.02 -14.42 18.25
CA LYS A 355 -23.84 -13.22 18.51
C LYS A 355 -25.26 -13.37 17.98
N ALA A 356 -25.42 -13.89 16.75
CA ALA A 356 -26.75 -14.16 16.20
C ALA A 356 -27.52 -15.23 17.00
N ALA A 357 -26.81 -16.24 17.54
CA ALA A 357 -27.44 -17.24 18.38
C ALA A 357 -27.93 -16.65 19.71
N MET A 358 -27.18 -15.74 20.33
CA MET A 358 -27.59 -15.04 21.56
C MET A 358 -28.82 -14.14 21.38
N GLU A 359 -29.07 -13.66 20.16
CA GLU A 359 -30.20 -12.79 19.82
C GLU A 359 -31.48 -13.57 19.44
N LEU A 360 -31.46 -14.91 19.41
CA LEU A 360 -32.64 -15.70 19.06
C LEU A 360 -33.74 -15.56 20.13
N GLU A 361 -34.93 -15.17 19.69
CA GLU A 361 -36.11 -15.10 20.54
C GLU A 361 -36.58 -16.50 20.97
N GLY A 362 -37.01 -16.64 22.22
CA GLY A 362 -37.55 -17.90 22.75
C GLY A 362 -36.49 -18.91 23.22
N LEU A 363 -35.24 -18.49 23.40
CA LEU A 363 -34.22 -19.32 24.05
C LEU A 363 -34.53 -19.51 25.54
N GLU A 364 -34.34 -20.74 26.01
CA GLU A 364 -34.29 -21.04 27.44
C GLU A 364 -33.03 -20.40 28.06
N GLU A 365 -33.14 -19.96 29.32
CA GLU A 365 -32.11 -19.17 29.99
C GLU A 365 -30.78 -19.94 30.17
N ASP A 366 -30.87 -21.25 30.39
CA ASP A 366 -29.73 -22.18 30.49
C ASP A 366 -29.00 -22.35 29.16
N ILE A 367 -29.73 -22.41 28.04
CA ILE A 367 -29.15 -22.45 26.69
C ILE A 367 -28.44 -21.14 26.37
N LEU A 368 -29.04 -20.00 26.69
CA LEU A 368 -28.41 -18.69 26.50
C LEU A 368 -27.12 -18.58 27.34
N GLN A 369 -27.15 -19.07 28.59
CA GLN A 369 -25.96 -19.11 29.43
C GLN A 369 -24.86 -20.00 28.82
N ALA A 370 -25.20 -21.20 28.33
CA ALA A 370 -24.23 -22.08 27.68
C ALA A 370 -23.60 -21.46 26.42
N ILE A 371 -24.38 -20.75 25.61
CA ILE A 371 -23.88 -20.02 24.43
C ILE A 371 -22.91 -18.93 24.84
N ASN A 372 -23.22 -18.17 25.91
CA ASN A 372 -22.32 -17.14 26.45
C ASN A 372 -20.99 -17.73 26.97
N GLU A 373 -21.04 -18.85 27.70
CA GLU A 373 -19.85 -19.53 28.21
C GLU A 373 -18.96 -20.06 27.08
N LEU A 374 -19.56 -20.68 26.04
CA LEU A 374 -18.83 -21.13 24.86
C LEU A 374 -18.22 -19.98 24.06
N TYR A 375 -18.94 -18.87 23.93
CA TYR A 375 -18.42 -17.70 23.26
C TYR A 375 -17.26 -17.07 24.03
N ALA A 376 -17.35 -16.99 25.36
CA ALA A 376 -16.25 -16.51 26.20
C ALA A 376 -14.99 -17.39 26.05
N ALA A 377 -15.15 -18.72 26.09
CA ALA A 377 -14.04 -19.66 25.88
C ALA A 377 -13.40 -19.50 24.49
N LEU A 378 -14.21 -19.29 23.44
CA LEU A 378 -13.70 -19.00 22.11
C LEU A 378 -12.88 -17.70 22.09
N GLN A 379 -13.37 -16.63 22.74
CA GLN A 379 -12.63 -15.36 22.79
C GLN A 379 -11.28 -15.53 23.48
N ASP A 380 -11.22 -16.29 24.58
CA ASP A 380 -9.96 -16.58 25.29
C ASP A 380 -8.98 -17.35 24.41
N GLU A 381 -9.45 -18.38 23.70
CA GLU A 381 -8.62 -19.13 22.73
C GLU A 381 -8.14 -18.23 21.59
N MET A 382 -8.98 -17.33 21.10
CA MET A 382 -8.63 -16.37 20.05
C MET A 382 -7.58 -15.37 20.54
N ILE A 383 -7.67 -14.87 21.77
CA ILE A 383 -6.65 -13.99 22.36
C ILE A 383 -5.30 -14.72 22.39
N TYR A 384 -5.29 -15.96 22.89
CA TYR A 384 -4.07 -16.77 22.93
C TYR A 384 -3.50 -17.07 21.53
N ALA A 385 -4.35 -17.41 20.56
CA ALA A 385 -3.92 -17.67 19.19
C ALA A 385 -3.36 -16.42 18.52
N ASN A 386 -4.00 -15.26 18.72
CA ASN A 386 -3.56 -13.99 18.14
C ASN A 386 -2.19 -13.57 18.68
N GLN A 387 -1.92 -13.77 19.98
CA GLN A 387 -0.61 -13.52 20.60
C GLN A 387 0.53 -14.40 20.04
N ARG A 388 0.23 -15.52 19.39
CA ARG A 388 1.27 -16.41 18.80
C ARG A 388 1.61 -16.09 17.35
N ILE A 389 0.77 -15.30 16.68
CA ILE A 389 0.90 -14.98 15.25
C ILE A 389 1.58 -13.62 15.06
N LEU A 390 1.34 -12.70 15.99
CA LEU A 390 2.09 -11.44 16.14
C LEU A 390 3.46 -11.73 16.75
#